data_AF-A0A2M6VIW2-F1
#
_entry.id   AF-A0A2M6VIW2-F1
#
_cell.length_a   1.000
_cell.length_b   1.000
_cell.length_c   1.000
_cell.angle_alpha   90.00
_cell.angle_beta   90.00
_cell.angle_gamma   90.00
#
_symmetry.space_group_name_H-M   'P 1'
#
loop_
_entity.id
_entity.type
_entity.pdbx_description
1 polymer ?
#
loop_
_entity_poly.entity_id
_entity_poly.type
_entity_poly.pdbx_seq_one_letter_code
_entity_poly.pdbx_strand_id
1 'polypeptide(L)'
;MNRFTPSRLTFATALAGLGLVLSLGAQAQPMGGMGMAGDGMMGHTHMGDSSSPHAHMAQRWEARQQELKAKLKLSSSQEPAWNTFVEAMKPSTHPAMAPLDREALGKLTTPERIDKMAVFHEAHHAAMQSHMKQRSDATKQFYAQLTAEQQKIFDAETLPREPHNRGRMGQGPASKAN
;
A
#
# COMPACT_ATOMS: atom_id res chain seq x y z
N MET A 1 4.95 28.90 33.95
CA MET A 1 5.00 29.39 32.55
C MET A 1 6.34 29.00 31.94
N ASN A 2 6.43 27.79 31.38
CA ASN A 2 7.66 27.31 30.74
C ASN A 2 7.45 27.34 29.23
N ARG A 3 8.32 28.09 28.55
CA ARG A 3 8.19 28.52 27.16
C ARG A 3 9.02 27.56 26.33
N PHE A 4 8.39 26.75 25.50
CA PHE A 4 9.07 25.95 24.48
C PHE A 4 9.29 26.80 23.24
N THR A 5 10.54 27.13 22.94
CA THR A 5 10.98 27.73 21.68
C THR A 5 11.33 26.62 20.68
N PRO A 6 10.78 26.60 19.45
CA PRO A 6 11.28 25.75 18.40
C PRO A 6 12.37 26.45 17.57
N SER A 7 13.55 25.83 17.51
CA SER A 7 14.63 26.20 16.57
C SER A 7 14.20 25.89 15.13
N ARG A 8 14.32 26.89 14.27
CA ARG A 8 14.05 26.81 12.83
C ARG A 8 15.27 26.21 12.12
N LEU A 9 15.06 25.21 11.27
CA LEU A 9 16.06 24.72 10.33
C LEU A 9 15.51 24.85 8.90
N THR A 10 16.21 25.67 8.12
CA THR A 10 16.01 25.96 6.71
C THR A 10 16.48 24.78 5.85
N PHE A 11 15.66 24.35 4.88
CA PHE A 11 16.09 23.44 3.82
C PHE A 11 16.15 24.19 2.48
N ALA A 12 17.33 24.12 1.85
CA ALA A 12 17.60 24.64 0.51
C ALA A 12 17.20 23.62 -0.56
N THR A 13 16.65 24.13 -1.66
CA THR A 13 16.18 23.43 -2.86
C THR A 13 17.33 23.06 -3.81
N ALA A 14 17.18 21.95 -4.54
CA ALA A 14 17.87 21.73 -5.81
C ALA A 14 17.05 20.81 -6.74
N LEU A 15 16.89 21.26 -7.99
CA LEU A 15 16.14 20.71 -9.13
C LEU A 15 17.06 19.90 -10.07
N ALA A 16 16.51 18.90 -10.77
CA ALA A 16 16.81 18.46 -12.16
C ALA A 16 16.01 17.16 -12.44
N GLY A 17 15.35 16.87 -13.56
CA GLY A 17 15.29 17.46 -14.89
C GLY A 17 15.48 16.37 -15.98
N LEU A 18 14.49 16.21 -16.88
CA LEU A 18 14.48 15.49 -18.19
C LEU A 18 14.50 13.94 -18.19
N GLY A 19 13.88 13.21 -19.12
CA GLY A 19 13.20 13.58 -20.38
C GLY A 19 12.50 12.38 -21.07
N LEU A 20 11.60 12.71 -21.99
CA LEU A 20 10.70 11.89 -22.81
C LEU A 20 11.42 11.19 -23.99
N VAL A 21 10.94 10.02 -24.47
CA VAL A 21 10.77 9.70 -25.92
C VAL A 21 9.80 8.51 -26.10
N LEU A 22 8.86 8.69 -27.03
CA LEU A 22 7.88 7.73 -27.54
C LEU A 22 8.41 7.06 -28.83
N SER A 23 8.07 5.78 -29.06
CA SER A 23 8.00 5.24 -30.42
C SER A 23 6.93 4.15 -30.53
N LEU A 24 5.97 4.41 -31.42
CA LEU A 24 4.93 3.51 -31.89
C LEU A 24 5.46 2.66 -33.05
N GLY A 25 5.12 1.37 -33.06
CA GLY A 25 5.31 0.49 -34.20
C GLY A 25 4.22 -0.57 -34.20
N ALA A 26 3.12 -0.29 -34.90
CA ALA A 26 2.04 -1.22 -35.17
C ALA A 26 2.35 -1.99 -36.47
N GLN A 27 2.35 -3.32 -36.41
CA GLN A 27 2.31 -4.15 -37.62
C GLN A 27 1.31 -5.29 -37.39
N ALA A 28 0.21 -5.22 -38.12
CA ALA A 28 -0.86 -6.21 -38.14
C ALA A 28 -0.48 -7.36 -39.10
N GLN A 29 -0.77 -8.60 -38.70
CA GLN A 29 -0.81 -9.75 -39.62
C GLN A 29 -2.15 -10.48 -39.50
N PRO A 30 -2.65 -11.04 -40.62
CA PRO A 30 -4.05 -11.44 -40.78
C PRO A 30 -4.39 -12.78 -40.12
N MET A 31 -5.68 -12.87 -39.79
CA MET A 31 -6.41 -13.97 -39.18
C MET A 31 -6.49 -15.22 -40.07
N GLY A 32 -6.12 -16.36 -39.50
CA GLY A 32 -6.67 -17.68 -39.79
C GLY A 32 -6.71 -18.41 -38.46
N GLY A 33 -7.74 -19.12 -38.02
CA GLY A 33 -8.88 -19.71 -38.69
C GLY A 33 -9.20 -20.99 -37.91
N MET A 34 -10.44 -21.12 -37.47
CA MET A 34 -11.12 -22.38 -37.13
C MET A 34 -10.72 -23.14 -35.85
N GLY A 35 -11.71 -23.46 -35.01
CA GLY A 35 -11.65 -24.63 -34.12
C GLY A 35 -12.29 -24.46 -32.74
N MET A 36 -13.62 -24.58 -32.68
CA MET A 36 -14.39 -24.84 -31.46
C MET A 36 -14.21 -26.30 -31.01
N ALA A 37 -13.80 -26.51 -29.76
CA ALA A 37 -14.08 -27.66 -28.88
C ALA A 37 -13.39 -27.34 -27.54
N GLY A 38 -14.08 -27.09 -26.43
CA GLY A 38 -14.89 -28.08 -25.75
C GLY A 38 -13.98 -28.99 -24.93
N ASP A 39 -13.58 -28.55 -23.73
CA ASP A 39 -13.42 -29.43 -22.56
C ASP A 39 -12.96 -28.63 -21.34
N GLY A 40 -13.62 -28.88 -20.20
CA GLY A 40 -13.33 -28.24 -18.95
C GLY A 40 -11.96 -28.62 -18.41
N MET A 41 -11.24 -27.64 -17.87
CA MET A 41 -10.22 -27.90 -16.85
C MET A 41 -10.35 -26.88 -15.73
N MET A 42 -10.87 -27.39 -14.61
CA MET A 42 -10.70 -26.80 -13.29
C MET A 42 -9.20 -26.70 -12.99
N GLY A 43 -8.63 -25.51 -13.17
CA GLY A 43 -7.27 -25.19 -12.74
C GLY A 43 -7.20 -24.89 -11.25
N HIS A 44 -7.49 -25.89 -10.40
CA HIS A 44 -7.12 -25.86 -8.99
C HIS A 44 -5.64 -26.23 -8.86
N THR A 45 -4.75 -25.25 -8.96
CA THR A 45 -3.34 -25.43 -8.58
C THR A 45 -2.79 -24.16 -7.98
N HIS A 46 -2.88 -24.08 -6.64
CA HIS A 46 -1.76 -23.83 -5.72
C HIS A 46 -2.31 -23.88 -4.28
N MET A 47 -2.48 -25.09 -3.74
CA MET A 47 -2.52 -25.31 -2.29
C MET A 47 -1.07 -25.26 -1.79
N GLY A 48 -0.57 -24.06 -1.50
CA GLY A 48 0.71 -23.84 -0.86
C GLY A 48 0.49 -23.08 0.44
N ASP A 49 0.71 -23.76 1.57
CA ASP A 49 0.72 -23.26 2.94
C ASP A 49 -0.60 -22.60 3.44
N SER A 50 -1.30 -23.32 4.31
CA SER A 50 -2.57 -22.91 4.95
C SER A 50 -2.39 -21.89 6.08
N SER A 51 -1.30 -21.14 6.08
CA SER A 51 -1.12 -20.01 6.99
C SER A 51 -2.03 -18.86 6.52
N SER A 52 -2.88 -18.34 7.41
CA SER A 52 -3.77 -17.21 7.12
C SER A 52 -2.99 -16.09 6.41
N PRO A 53 -3.50 -15.47 5.33
CA PRO A 53 -2.83 -14.37 4.64
C PRO A 53 -2.31 -13.26 5.59
N HIS A 54 -2.96 -13.08 6.74
CA HIS A 54 -2.54 -12.16 7.79
C HIS A 54 -1.22 -12.56 8.47
N ALA A 55 -1.00 -13.85 8.73
CA ALA A 55 0.21 -14.35 9.39
C ALA A 55 1.45 -14.11 8.52
N HIS A 56 1.35 -14.38 7.21
CA HIS A 56 2.44 -14.09 6.28
C HIS A 56 2.75 -12.59 6.16
N MET A 57 1.74 -11.72 6.24
CA MET A 57 1.97 -10.27 6.22
C MET A 57 2.68 -9.79 7.49
N ALA A 58 2.27 -10.27 8.66
CA ALA A 58 2.90 -9.93 9.93
C ALA A 58 4.38 -10.34 9.95
N GLN A 59 4.69 -11.58 9.57
CA GLN A 59 6.06 -12.10 9.50
C GLN A 59 6.95 -11.27 8.55
N ARG A 60 6.45 -10.94 7.35
CA ARG A 60 7.19 -10.11 6.39
C ARG A 60 7.40 -8.68 6.90
N TRP A 61 6.44 -8.14 7.64
CA TRP A 61 6.57 -6.83 8.24
C TRP A 61 7.64 -6.84 9.35
N GLU A 62 7.61 -7.82 10.25
CA GLU A 62 8.61 -7.99 11.31
C GLU A 62 10.02 -8.14 10.75
N ALA A 63 10.21 -9.01 9.75
CA ALA A 63 11.50 -9.20 9.07
C ALA A 63 12.03 -7.88 8.49
N ARG A 64 11.18 -7.11 7.82
CA ARG A 64 11.56 -5.79 7.27
C ARG A 64 11.98 -4.81 8.37
N GLN A 65 11.29 -4.78 9.52
CA GLN A 65 11.68 -3.91 10.62
C GLN A 65 13.04 -4.30 11.20
N GLN A 66 13.30 -5.60 11.36
CA GLN A 66 14.59 -6.09 11.85
C GLN A 66 15.74 -5.75 10.88
N GLU A 67 15.54 -5.98 9.58
CA GLU A 67 16.49 -5.62 8.53
C GLU A 67 16.80 -4.11 8.53
N LEU A 68 15.76 -3.28 8.60
CA LEU A 68 15.91 -1.82 8.65
C LEU A 68 16.67 -1.38 9.90
N LYS A 69 16.32 -1.91 11.08
CA LYS A 69 17.00 -1.61 12.34
C LYS A 69 18.50 -1.95 12.27
N ALA A 70 18.82 -3.13 11.72
CA ALA A 70 20.20 -3.59 11.56
C ALA A 70 21.01 -2.67 10.63
N LYS A 71 20.41 -2.21 9.53
CA LYS A 71 21.04 -1.27 8.59
C LYS A 71 21.27 0.10 9.20
N LEU A 72 20.32 0.61 9.98
CA LEU A 72 20.39 1.93 10.61
C LEU A 72 21.43 2.02 11.73
N LYS A 73 21.84 0.88 12.32
CA LYS A 73 22.83 0.83 13.42
C LYS A 73 22.52 1.87 14.51
N LEU A 74 21.29 1.82 15.03
CA LEU A 74 20.80 2.81 15.99
C LEU A 74 21.63 2.81 17.28
N SER A 75 21.84 4.00 17.86
CA SER A 75 22.40 4.13 19.19
C SER A 75 21.37 3.77 20.25
N SER A 76 21.82 3.45 21.46
CA SER A 76 20.93 3.20 22.61
C SER A 76 19.98 4.37 22.91
N SER A 77 20.37 5.61 22.61
CA SER A 77 19.53 6.79 22.75
C SER A 77 18.41 6.90 21.72
N GLN A 78 18.51 6.22 20.57
CA GLN A 78 17.51 6.24 19.49
C GLN A 78 16.49 5.09 19.61
N GLU A 79 16.80 4.05 20.39
CA GLU A 79 15.95 2.88 20.62
C GLU A 79 14.50 3.22 21.07
N PRO A 80 14.28 4.19 21.98
CA PRO A 80 12.92 4.57 22.35
C PRO A 80 12.09 5.10 21.17
N ALA A 81 12.70 5.89 20.28
CA ALA A 81 12.02 6.45 19.12
C ALA A 81 11.77 5.40 18.04
N TRP A 82 12.67 4.43 17.89
CA TRP A 82 12.47 3.27 17.04
C TRP A 82 11.25 2.46 17.47
N ASN A 83 11.10 2.18 18.77
CA ASN A 83 9.96 1.41 19.28
C ASN A 83 8.63 2.11 18.99
N THR A 84 8.54 3.42 19.25
CA THR A 84 7.34 4.22 18.93
C THR A 84 7.02 4.19 17.43
N PHE A 85 8.04 4.31 16.57
CA PHE A 85 7.88 4.22 15.12
C PHE A 85 7.33 2.86 14.68
N VAL A 86 7.95 1.77 15.16
CA VAL A 86 7.55 0.41 14.83
C VAL A 86 6.13 0.12 15.30
N GLU A 87 5.75 0.54 16.51
CA GLU A 87 4.39 0.37 17.02
C GLU A 87 3.35 1.10 16.17
N ALA A 88 3.63 2.34 15.77
CA ALA A 88 2.73 3.09 14.89
C ALA A 88 2.62 2.48 13.49
N MET A 89 3.65 1.76 13.03
CA MET A 89 3.71 1.14 11.71
C MET A 89 3.15 -0.29 11.65
N LYS A 90 2.74 -0.88 12.78
CA LYS A 90 2.16 -2.23 12.83
C LYS A 90 0.92 -2.32 11.93
N PRO A 91 0.86 -3.30 11.00
CA PRO A 91 -0.38 -3.58 10.28
C PRO A 91 -1.47 -3.97 11.27
N SER A 92 -2.66 -3.38 11.16
CA SER A 92 -3.77 -3.80 12.01
C SER A 92 -4.16 -5.25 11.66
N THR A 93 -4.22 -6.11 12.68
CA THR A 93 -4.72 -7.48 12.53
C THR A 93 -6.23 -7.52 12.39
N HIS A 94 -6.91 -6.43 12.72
CA HIS A 94 -8.35 -6.27 12.63
C HIS A 94 -8.72 -5.19 11.60
N PRO A 95 -9.82 -5.38 10.85
CA PRO A 95 -10.32 -4.35 9.96
C PRO A 95 -10.74 -3.12 10.79
N ALA A 96 -10.44 -1.93 10.27
CA ALA A 96 -10.75 -0.66 10.96
C ALA A 96 -12.26 -0.43 11.15
N MET A 97 -13.08 -1.13 10.37
CA MET A 97 -14.54 -1.12 10.46
C MET A 97 -15.06 -2.55 10.42
N ALA A 98 -16.18 -2.80 11.10
CA ALA A 98 -16.88 -4.06 10.98
C ALA A 98 -17.29 -4.31 9.51
N PRO A 99 -17.25 -5.56 9.03
CA PRO A 99 -17.74 -5.87 7.69
C PRO A 99 -19.19 -5.45 7.52
N LEU A 100 -19.53 -5.02 6.31
CA LEU A 100 -20.92 -4.77 5.93
C LEU A 100 -21.76 -6.05 6.02
N ASP A 101 -22.88 -5.97 6.72
CA ASP A 101 -23.88 -7.04 6.74
C ASP A 101 -24.61 -7.10 5.39
N ARG A 102 -24.26 -8.11 4.60
CA ARG A 102 -24.80 -8.33 3.26
C ARG A 102 -26.29 -8.68 3.28
N GLU A 103 -26.76 -9.38 4.30
CA GLU A 103 -28.17 -9.75 4.42
C GLU A 103 -29.01 -8.51 4.74
N ALA A 104 -28.53 -7.66 5.66
CA ALA A 104 -29.20 -6.39 5.96
C ALA A 104 -29.26 -5.46 4.74
N LEU A 105 -28.22 -5.42 3.90
CA LEU A 105 -28.24 -4.65 2.65
C LEU A 105 -29.21 -5.21 1.61
N GLY A 106 -29.41 -6.53 1.59
CA GLY A 106 -30.35 -7.20 0.69
C GLY A 106 -31.81 -6.85 0.98
N LYS A 107 -32.13 -6.47 2.23
CA LYS A 107 -33.47 -6.05 2.67
C LYS A 107 -33.79 -4.59 2.34
N LEU A 108 -32.80 -3.79 1.96
CA LEU A 108 -32.98 -2.37 1.59
C LEU A 108 -33.32 -2.22 0.11
N THR A 109 -34.09 -1.17 -0.20
CA THR A 109 -34.29 -0.74 -1.58
C THR A 109 -32.97 -0.25 -2.20
N THR A 110 -32.90 -0.18 -3.53
CA THR A 110 -31.66 0.24 -4.23
C THR A 110 -31.16 1.63 -3.80
N PRO A 111 -32.01 2.67 -3.69
CA PRO A 111 -31.55 3.99 -3.23
C PRO A 111 -31.00 3.95 -1.80
N GLU A 112 -31.73 3.33 -0.86
CA GLU A 112 -31.30 3.21 0.54
C GLU A 112 -29.98 2.42 0.68
N ARG A 113 -29.78 1.41 -0.18
CA ARG A 113 -28.53 0.65 -0.22
C ARG A 113 -27.37 1.53 -0.66
N ILE A 114 -27.56 2.36 -1.69
CA ILE A 114 -26.54 3.30 -2.17
C ILE A 114 -26.14 4.26 -1.03
N ASP A 115 -27.13 4.84 -0.34
CA ASP A 115 -26.87 5.76 0.77
C ASP A 115 -26.11 5.08 1.90
N LYS A 116 -26.50 3.85 2.26
CA LYS A 116 -25.80 3.07 3.30
C LYS A 116 -24.36 2.71 2.89
N MET A 117 -24.10 2.44 1.61
CA MET A 117 -22.75 2.24 1.10
C MET A 117 -21.92 3.51 1.12
N ALA A 118 -22.50 4.65 0.77
CA ALA A 118 -21.81 5.94 0.83
C ALA A 118 -21.35 6.25 2.25
N VAL A 119 -22.24 6.11 3.24
CA VAL A 119 -21.90 6.32 4.67
C VAL A 119 -20.81 5.35 5.14
N PHE A 120 -20.91 4.07 4.76
CA PHE A 120 -19.89 3.09 5.11
C PHE A 120 -18.53 3.43 4.50
N HIS A 121 -18.48 3.81 3.23
CA HIS A 121 -17.24 4.21 2.56
C HIS A 121 -16.63 5.46 3.21
N GLU A 122 -17.45 6.46 3.52
CA GLU A 122 -16.99 7.68 4.20
C GLU A 122 -16.36 7.36 5.56
N ALA A 123 -17.03 6.54 6.39
CA ALA A 123 -16.51 6.10 7.68
C ALA A 123 -15.19 5.32 7.52
N HIS A 124 -15.13 4.40 6.55
CA HIS A 124 -13.92 3.64 6.24
C HIS A 124 -12.77 4.55 5.80
N HIS A 125 -13.04 5.53 4.92
CA HIS A 125 -12.04 6.50 4.49
C HIS A 125 -11.54 7.35 5.65
N ALA A 126 -12.42 7.85 6.50
CA ALA A 126 -12.03 8.63 7.68
C ALA A 126 -11.11 7.83 8.62
N ALA A 127 -11.44 6.55 8.88
CA ALA A 127 -10.60 5.67 9.68
C ALA A 127 -9.22 5.46 9.04
N MET A 128 -9.16 5.17 7.73
CA MET A 128 -7.90 5.00 7.01
C MET A 128 -7.04 6.27 7.03
N GLN A 129 -7.64 7.45 6.86
CA GLN A 129 -6.93 8.73 6.92
C GLN A 129 -6.30 8.96 8.30
N SER A 130 -7.03 8.65 9.37
CA SER A 130 -6.51 8.74 10.74
C SER A 130 -5.28 7.85 10.93
N HIS A 131 -5.34 6.59 10.50
CA HIS A 131 -4.20 5.66 10.57
C HIS A 131 -3.01 6.13 9.73
N MET A 132 -3.25 6.63 8.51
CA MET A 132 -2.19 7.16 7.66
C MET A 132 -1.51 8.38 8.30
N LYS A 133 -2.31 9.27 8.91
CA LYS A 133 -1.79 10.42 9.64
C LYS A 133 -0.88 9.98 10.79
N GLN A 134 -1.35 9.07 11.65
CA GLN A 134 -0.56 8.55 12.77
C GLN A 134 0.78 7.96 12.30
N ARG A 135 0.76 7.15 11.24
CA ARG A 135 1.97 6.57 10.64
C ARG A 135 2.92 7.64 10.10
N SER A 136 2.39 8.64 9.40
CA SER A 136 3.21 9.73 8.85
C SER A 136 3.83 10.60 9.94
N ASP A 137 3.10 10.89 11.01
CA ASP A 137 3.57 11.70 12.12
C ASP A 137 4.66 10.95 12.90
N ALA A 138 4.47 9.66 13.18
CA ALA A 138 5.50 8.81 13.80
C ALA A 138 6.76 8.69 12.93
N THR A 139 6.60 8.57 11.60
CA THR A 139 7.73 8.52 10.67
C THR A 139 8.55 9.81 10.72
N LYS A 140 7.89 10.98 10.66
CA LYS A 140 8.56 12.28 10.73
C LYS A 140 9.28 12.49 12.07
N GLN A 141 8.65 12.07 13.17
CA GLN A 141 9.25 12.15 14.50
C GLN A 141 10.50 11.27 14.63
N PHE A 142 10.45 10.04 14.12
CA PHE A 142 11.61 9.15 14.11
C PHE A 142 12.72 9.67 13.20
N TYR A 143 12.38 10.09 11.99
CA TYR A 143 13.33 10.63 11.01
C TYR A 143 14.10 11.84 11.54
N ALA A 144 13.46 12.70 12.33
CA ALA A 144 14.10 13.85 12.96
C ALA A 144 15.17 13.48 14.02
N GLN A 145 15.18 12.23 14.52
CA GLN A 145 16.17 11.73 15.47
C GLN A 145 17.30 10.95 14.81
N LEU A 146 17.21 10.68 13.51
CA LEU A 146 18.24 10.01 12.73
C LEU A 146 19.36 10.98 12.37
N THR A 147 20.59 10.47 12.30
CA THR A 147 21.71 11.22 11.72
C THR A 147 21.54 11.35 10.20
N ALA A 148 22.27 12.27 9.56
CA ALA A 148 22.20 12.44 8.11
C ALA A 148 22.56 11.17 7.33
N GLU A 149 23.46 10.34 7.85
CA GLU A 149 23.81 9.04 7.24
C GLU A 149 22.65 8.04 7.37
N GLN A 150 22.06 7.93 8.57
CA GLN A 150 20.92 7.06 8.83
C GLN A 150 19.69 7.47 8.02
N GLN A 151 19.45 8.78 7.85
CA GLN A 151 18.38 9.32 7.01
C GLN A 151 18.50 8.82 5.56
N LYS A 152 19.69 8.87 4.97
CA LYS A 152 19.93 8.34 3.61
C LYS A 152 19.62 6.84 3.49
N ILE A 153 19.99 6.06 4.51
CA ILE A 153 19.67 4.62 4.57
C ILE A 153 18.16 4.44 4.67
N PHE A 154 17.52 5.18 5.57
CA PHE A 154 16.06 5.14 5.76
C PHE A 154 15.32 5.47 4.47
N ASP A 155 15.72 6.53 3.76
CA ASP A 155 15.11 6.92 2.50
C ASP A 155 15.23 5.81 1.45
N ALA A 156 16.44 5.25 1.27
CA ALA A 156 16.68 4.18 0.30
C ALA A 156 15.86 2.90 0.60
N GLU A 157 15.71 2.54 1.88
CA GLU A 157 15.02 1.33 2.30
C GLU A 157 13.50 1.47 2.36
N THR A 158 12.98 2.70 2.51
CA THR A 158 11.55 2.96 2.63
C THR A 158 10.88 3.46 1.35
N LEU A 159 11.65 3.65 0.27
CA LEU A 159 11.11 3.92 -1.06
C LEU A 159 10.05 2.87 -1.43
N PRO A 160 8.86 3.29 -1.89
CA PRO A 160 7.88 2.37 -2.45
C PRO A 160 8.54 1.59 -3.57
N ARG A 161 8.67 0.27 -3.39
CA ARG A 161 9.12 -0.59 -4.49
C ARG A 161 8.10 -0.43 -5.61
N GLU A 162 8.62 -0.14 -6.80
CA GLU A 162 7.79 0.01 -7.98
C GLU A 162 6.89 -1.23 -8.08
N PRO A 163 5.57 -1.06 -8.18
CA PRO A 163 4.67 -2.18 -8.29
C PRO A 163 5.10 -2.93 -9.54
N HIS A 164 5.73 -4.10 -9.34
CA HIS A 164 6.06 -4.99 -10.44
C HIS A 164 4.74 -5.21 -11.14
N ASN A 165 4.69 -4.77 -12.39
CA ASN A 165 3.54 -4.80 -13.27
C ASN A 165 2.97 -6.23 -13.22
N ARG A 166 2.02 -6.48 -12.29
CA ARG A 166 1.25 -7.72 -12.24
C ARG A 166 0.42 -7.64 -13.50
N GLY A 167 0.96 -8.24 -14.55
CA GLY A 167 0.54 -8.02 -15.91
C GLY A 167 -0.98 -8.12 -16.04
N ARG A 168 -1.56 -7.10 -16.67
CA ARG A 168 -2.41 -7.33 -17.85
C ARG A 168 -3.40 -8.49 -17.71
N MET A 169 -4.23 -8.50 -16.67
CA MET A 169 -5.46 -9.30 -16.65
C MET A 169 -6.64 -8.34 -16.59
N GLY A 170 -7.32 -8.14 -17.71
CA GLY A 170 -8.53 -7.32 -17.75
C GLY A 170 -8.72 -6.39 -18.96
N GLN A 171 -8.10 -6.65 -20.11
CA GLN A 171 -8.60 -6.10 -21.38
C GLN A 171 -9.42 -7.18 -22.09
N GLY A 172 -10.68 -7.33 -21.67
CA GLY A 172 -11.69 -7.89 -22.54
C GLY A 172 -12.02 -6.85 -23.62
N PRO A 173 -12.10 -7.21 -24.91
CA PRO A 173 -12.46 -6.24 -25.93
C PRO A 173 -13.88 -5.73 -25.68
N ALA A 174 -13.99 -4.40 -25.59
CA ALA A 174 -15.25 -3.68 -25.60
C ALA A 174 -16.02 -4.06 -26.87
N SER A 175 -17.18 -4.70 -26.67
CA SER A 175 -18.20 -4.85 -27.69
C SER A 175 -18.63 -3.45 -28.14
N LYS A 176 -18.17 -3.01 -29.32
CA LYS A 176 -18.86 -1.96 -30.06
C LYS A 176 -20.03 -2.62 -30.74
N ALA A 177 -21.21 -2.41 -30.15
CA ALA A 177 -22.49 -2.66 -30.79
C ALA A 177 -22.56 -1.85 -32.09
N ASN A 178 -23.09 -2.52 -33.11
CA ASN A 178 -23.56 -1.91 -34.34
C ASN A 178 -24.85 -1.13 -34.06
#